data_AF-A0A1H0LQJ2-F1
#
_entry.id   AF-A0A1H0LQJ2-F1
#
_cell.length_a   1.000
_cell.length_b   1.000
_cell.length_c   1.000
_cell.angle_alpha   90.00
_cell.angle_beta   90.00
_cell.angle_gamma   90.00
#
_symmetry.space_group_name_H-M   'P 1'
#
loop_
_entity.id
_entity.type
_entity.pdbx_description
1 polymer ?
#
loop_
_entity_poly.entity_id
_entity_poly.type
_entity_poly.pdbx_seq_one_letter_code
_entity_poly.pdbx_strand_id
1 'polypeptide(L)'
;MLSSQLPVTDFLTQQFHEFQLLFAPRPDGRLLVTLNDATGACVLCRVITSEEQRNPELLEGLVERIHRDIATREGPLQDSDAEHFKKHIELQSFLEGNPPLRKRRIVRAGAKLRARAQATAAAVQ
;
A
#
# COMPACT_ATOMS: atom_id res chain seq x y z
N MET A 1 -9.15 -13.85 28.61
CA MET A 1 -10.29 -12.92 28.75
C MET A 1 -10.28 -12.03 27.51
N LEU A 2 -11.12 -12.36 26.51
CA LEU A 2 -11.17 -11.71 25.21
C LEU A 2 -12.11 -10.50 25.29
N SER A 3 -11.58 -9.35 25.71
CA SER A 3 -12.33 -8.11 25.87
C SER A 3 -12.55 -7.42 24.52
N SER A 4 -13.80 -7.48 24.03
CA SER A 4 -14.50 -6.42 23.30
C SER A 4 -13.83 -5.80 22.06
N GLN A 5 -13.87 -6.50 20.92
CA GLN A 5 -13.56 -5.98 19.58
C GLN A 5 -14.85 -5.74 18.76
N LEU A 6 -15.72 -4.81 19.14
CA LEU A 6 -17.05 -4.64 18.51
C LEU A 6 -17.43 -3.19 18.09
N PRO A 7 -16.55 -2.43 17.41
CA PRO A 7 -17.09 -1.42 16.48
C PRO A 7 -16.51 -1.48 15.05
N VAL A 8 -15.21 -1.73 14.91
CA VAL A 8 -14.48 -1.55 13.64
C VAL A 8 -14.54 -2.79 12.76
N THR A 9 -14.39 -3.97 13.36
CA THR A 9 -14.41 -5.25 12.65
C THR A 9 -15.77 -5.52 12.02
N ASP A 10 -16.85 -5.22 12.73
CA ASP A 10 -18.22 -5.40 12.23
C ASP A 10 -18.53 -4.40 11.11
N PHE A 11 -18.14 -3.14 11.30
CA PHE A 11 -18.28 -2.12 10.25
C PHE A 11 -17.56 -2.54 8.97
N LEU A 12 -16.31 -2.98 9.06
CA LEU A 12 -15.56 -3.43 7.89
C LEU A 12 -16.15 -4.70 7.27
N THR A 13 -16.67 -5.63 8.10
CA THR A 13 -17.34 -6.83 7.59
C THR A 13 -18.62 -6.49 6.83
N GLN A 14 -19.35 -5.45 7.24
CA GLN A 14 -20.52 -4.96 6.53
C GLN A 14 -20.16 -4.26 5.21
N GLN A 15 -19.10 -3.45 5.21
CA GLN A 15 -18.68 -2.72 4.01
C GLN A 15 -18.11 -3.65 2.94
N PHE A 16 -17.35 -4.67 3.35
CA PHE A 16 -16.65 -5.61 2.46
C PHE A 16 -17.27 -7.01 2.53
N HIS A 17 -18.60 -7.09 2.52
CA HIS A 17 -19.38 -8.32 2.68
C HIS A 17 -19.13 -9.37 1.57
N GLU A 18 -18.64 -8.93 0.41
CA GLU A 18 -18.26 -9.78 -0.71
C GLU A 18 -16.91 -10.49 -0.51
N PHE A 19 -16.13 -10.10 0.50
CA PHE A 19 -14.83 -10.69 0.85
C PHE A 19 -14.89 -11.46 2.16
N GLN A 20 -14.00 -12.44 2.32
CA GLN A 20 -13.73 -13.05 3.61
C GLN A 20 -12.69 -12.22 4.37
N LEU A 21 -13.07 -11.62 5.50
CA LEU A 21 -12.19 -10.80 6.32
C LEU A 21 -11.56 -11.61 7.45
N LEU A 22 -10.24 -11.45 7.60
CA LEU A 22 -9.47 -11.97 8.74
C LEU A 22 -8.83 -10.81 9.49
N PHE A 23 -9.00 -10.81 10.81
CA PHE A 23 -8.47 -9.79 11.69
C PHE A 23 -7.42 -10.37 12.63
N ALA A 24 -6.29 -9.69 12.77
CA ALA A 24 -5.24 -10.07 13.71
C ALA A 24 -4.76 -8.85 14.51
N PRO A 25 -4.82 -8.90 15.86
CA PRO A 25 -4.27 -7.83 16.69
C PRO A 25 -2.74 -7.83 16.57
N ARG A 26 -2.16 -6.63 16.52
CA ARG A 26 -0.70 -6.46 16.57
C ARG A 26 -0.25 -6.01 17.97
N PRO A 27 0.99 -6.33 18.38
CA PRO A 27 1.54 -5.90 19.67
C PRO A 27 1.59 -4.39 19.89
N ASP A 28 1.57 -3.60 18.81
CA ASP A 28 1.56 -2.13 18.84
C ASP A 28 0.16 -1.52 18.99
N GLY A 29 -0.87 -2.33 19.26
CA GLY A 29 -2.26 -1.87 19.41
C GLY A 29 -2.94 -1.52 18.09
N ARG A 30 -2.31 -1.84 16.95
CA ARG A 30 -2.90 -1.74 15.62
C ARG A 30 -3.62 -3.04 15.26
N LEU A 31 -4.51 -2.98 14.27
CA LEU A 31 -5.26 -4.12 13.79
C LEU A 31 -4.82 -4.44 12.37
N LEU A 32 -4.42 -5.68 12.10
CA LEU A 32 -4.20 -6.15 10.74
C LEU A 32 -5.52 -6.69 10.19
N VAL A 33 -5.93 -6.23 9.00
CA VAL A 33 -7.06 -6.77 8.26
C VAL A 33 -6.54 -7.40 6.97
N THR A 34 -7.03 -8.60 6.66
CA THR A 34 -6.76 -9.31 5.41
C THR A 34 -8.09 -9.62 4.74
N LEU A 35 -8.21 -9.24 3.46
CA LEU A 35 -9.39 -9.48 2.63
C LEU A 35 -9.03 -10.60 1.65
N ASN A 36 -9.79 -11.70 1.68
CA ASN A 36 -9.66 -12.79 0.75
C ASN A 36 -10.89 -12.84 -0.17
N ASP A 37 -10.68 -13.23 -1.43
CA ASP A 37 -11.77 -13.45 -2.37
C ASP A 37 -12.50 -14.79 -2.09
N ALA A 38 -13.52 -15.10 -2.89
CA ALA A 38 -14.27 -16.35 -2.81
C ALA A 38 -13.43 -17.60 -3.09
N THR A 39 -12.25 -17.47 -3.73
CA THR A 39 -11.31 -18.57 -3.98
C THR A 39 -10.35 -18.78 -2.80
N GLY A 40 -10.37 -17.88 -1.81
CA GLY A 40 -9.45 -17.86 -0.68
C GLY A 40 -8.13 -17.15 -0.98
N ALA A 41 -7.99 -16.51 -2.15
CA ALA A 41 -6.80 -15.74 -2.51
C ALA A 41 -6.80 -14.38 -1.78
N CYS A 42 -5.63 -13.97 -1.30
CA CYS A 42 -5.47 -12.69 -0.61
C CYS A 42 -5.50 -11.53 -1.60
N VAL A 43 -6.56 -10.72 -1.54
CA VAL A 43 -6.78 -9.54 -2.39
C VAL A 43 -6.06 -8.33 -1.80
N LEU A 44 -6.16 -8.14 -0.48
CA LEU A 44 -5.54 -7.02 0.22
C LEU A 44 -5.15 -7.39 1.66
N CYS A 45 -4.03 -6.86 2.12
CA CYS A 45 -3.63 -6.93 3.52
C CYS A 45 -3.26 -5.52 3.98
N ARG A 46 -3.88 -5.02 5.05
CA ARG A 46 -3.74 -3.63 5.50
C ARG A 46 -3.69 -3.52 7.02
N VAL A 47 -2.90 -2.56 7.49
CA VAL A 47 -2.82 -2.22 8.92
C VAL A 47 -3.73 -1.04 9.20
N ILE A 48 -4.59 -1.19 10.19
CA ILE A 48 -5.51 -0.18 10.70
C ILE A 48 -4.89 0.41 11.97
N THR A 49 -4.64 1.70 11.94
CA THR A 49 -4.09 2.46 13.06
C THR A 49 -5.08 2.55 14.21
N SER A 50 -4.59 2.82 15.42
CA SER A 50 -5.46 3.01 16.59
C SER A 50 -6.33 4.26 16.48
N GLU A 51 -5.92 5.25 15.68
CA GLU A 51 -6.70 6.46 15.37
C GLU A 51 -7.87 6.16 14.43
N GLU A 52 -7.62 5.44 13.33
CA GLU A 52 -8.67 4.96 12.42
C GLU A 52 -9.68 4.06 13.15
N GLN A 53 -9.23 3.28 14.14
CA GLN A 53 -10.14 2.44 14.95
C GLN A 53 -11.08 3.24 15.86
N ARG A 54 -10.74 4.48 16.20
CA ARG A 54 -11.48 5.30 17.18
C ARG A 54 -12.25 6.45 16.55
N ASN A 55 -11.89 6.85 15.33
CA ASN A 55 -12.50 7.98 14.64
C ASN A 55 -13.33 7.48 13.43
N PRO A 56 -14.67 7.64 13.47
CA PRO A 56 -15.56 7.23 12.37
C PRO A 56 -15.20 7.84 11.02
N GLU A 57 -14.83 9.12 10.96
CA GLU A 57 -14.49 9.80 9.70
C GLU A 57 -13.23 9.21 9.06
N LEU A 58 -12.24 8.86 9.89
CA LEU A 58 -11.01 8.21 9.41
C LEU A 58 -11.27 6.77 8.97
N LEU A 59 -12.24 6.10 9.60
CA LEU A 59 -12.66 4.75 9.24
C LEU A 59 -13.42 4.72 7.91
N GLU A 60 -14.31 5.68 7.66
CA GLU A 60 -14.96 5.85 6.34
C GLU A 60 -13.92 6.15 5.25
N GLY A 61 -12.99 7.07 5.54
CA GLY A 61 -11.88 7.34 4.62
C GLY A 61 -10.98 6.12 4.38
N LEU A 62 -10.83 5.23 5.36
CA LEU A 62 -10.13 3.96 5.19
C LEU A 62 -10.86 3.04 4.21
N VAL A 63 -12.18 2.94 4.29
CA VAL A 63 -12.99 2.13 3.36
C VAL A 63 -12.80 2.60 1.92
N GLU A 64 -12.90 3.90 1.68
CA GLU A 64 -12.67 4.49 0.35
C GLU A 64 -11.25 4.17 -0.18
N ARG A 65 -10.24 4.22 0.69
CA ARG A 65 -8.86 3.85 0.33
C ARG A 65 -8.74 2.36 -0.02
N ILE A 66 -9.43 1.49 0.71
CA ILE A 66 -9.42 0.05 0.45
C ILE A 66 -10.10 -0.26 -0.89
N HIS A 67 -11.29 0.30 -1.19
CA HIS A 67 -11.94 0.13 -2.50
C HIS A 67 -11.01 0.55 -3.64
N ARG A 68 -10.32 1.67 -3.47
CA ARG A 68 -9.35 2.17 -4.45
C ARG A 68 -8.17 1.22 -4.65
N ASP A 69 -7.61 0.69 -3.56
CA ASP A 69 -6.50 -0.27 -3.61
C ASP A 69 -6.92 -1.54 -4.35
N ILE A 70 -8.14 -2.03 -4.12
CA ILE A 70 -8.71 -3.19 -4.81
C ILE A 70 -8.90 -2.89 -6.31
N ALA A 71 -9.58 -1.79 -6.65
CA ALA A 71 -9.81 -1.38 -8.04
C ALA A 71 -8.49 -1.21 -8.81
N THR A 72 -7.45 -0.71 -8.16
CA THR A 72 -6.13 -0.55 -8.77
C THR A 72 -5.39 -1.88 -8.97
N ARG A 73 -5.67 -2.90 -8.17
CA ARG A 73 -5.03 -4.22 -8.25
C ARG A 73 -5.67 -5.16 -9.28
N GLU A 74 -6.99 -5.14 -9.39
CA GLU A 74 -7.76 -6.14 -10.14
C GLU A 74 -7.82 -5.90 -11.67
N GLY A 75 -7.28 -4.77 -12.18
CA GLY A 75 -7.13 -4.55 -13.62
C GLY A 75 -7.62 -3.18 -14.11
N PRO A 76 -8.05 -3.04 -15.37
CA PRO A 76 -8.45 -1.74 -15.90
C PRO A 76 -9.67 -1.20 -15.15
N LEU A 77 -9.49 0.01 -14.59
CA LEU A 77 -10.52 0.73 -13.84
C LEU A 77 -11.82 0.82 -14.66
N GLN A 78 -12.93 0.49 -14.01
CA GLN A 78 -14.26 0.63 -14.58
C GLN A 78 -14.82 2.03 -14.29
N ASP A 79 -15.80 2.48 -15.07
CA ASP A 79 -16.45 3.78 -14.85
C ASP A 79 -17.11 3.87 -13.45
N SER A 80 -17.55 2.74 -12.89
CA SER A 80 -18.07 2.64 -11.52
C SER A 80 -17.02 2.99 -10.46
N ASP A 81 -15.74 2.78 -10.75
CA ASP A 81 -14.67 3.01 -9.79
C ASP A 81 -14.35 4.49 -9.64
N ALA A 82 -14.75 5.33 -10.61
CA ALA A 82 -14.44 6.75 -10.66
C ALA A 82 -14.85 7.50 -9.39
N GLU A 83 -15.97 7.12 -8.77
CA GLU A 83 -16.44 7.69 -7.50
C GLU A 83 -15.39 7.55 -6.38
N HIS A 84 -14.68 6.41 -6.34
CA HIS A 84 -13.65 6.16 -5.35
C HIS A 84 -12.41 7.02 -5.54
N PHE A 85 -12.23 7.67 -6.70
CA PHE A 85 -11.06 8.51 -7.00
C PHE A 85 -11.31 10.01 -6.85
N LYS A 86 -12.55 10.46 -6.62
CA LYS A 86 -12.88 11.90 -6.55
C LYS A 86 -12.30 12.62 -5.34
N LYS A 87 -12.08 11.92 -4.23
CA LYS A 87 -11.57 12.50 -3.00
C LYS A 87 -10.06 12.71 -3.09
N HIS A 88 -9.63 13.94 -2.78
CA HIS A 88 -8.21 14.30 -2.70
C HIS A 88 -7.51 13.44 -1.65
N ILE A 89 -6.38 12.84 -2.01
CA ILE A 89 -5.52 12.11 -1.08
C ILE A 89 -4.22 12.87 -0.94
N GLU A 90 -3.84 13.14 0.31
CA GLU A 90 -2.48 13.55 0.64
C GLU A 90 -1.53 12.37 0.37
N LEU A 91 -0.67 12.52 -0.64
CA LEU A 91 0.34 11.53 -0.94
C LEU A 91 1.33 11.46 0.23
N GLN A 92 1.42 10.30 0.87
CA GLN A 92 2.20 10.06 2.09
C GLN A 92 3.70 10.43 1.99
N SER A 93 4.22 10.59 0.78
CA SER A 93 5.61 10.97 0.49
C SER A 93 5.76 12.37 -0.11
N PHE A 94 4.66 13.07 -0.38
CA PHE A 94 4.69 14.43 -0.89
C PHE A 94 4.59 15.41 0.28
N LEU A 95 5.75 15.80 0.80
CA LEU A 95 5.84 17.02 1.60
C LEU A 95 6.03 18.18 0.64
N GLU A 96 5.04 19.06 0.55
CA GLU A 96 5.16 20.29 -0.22
C GLU A 96 6.35 21.10 0.34
N GLY A 97 7.39 21.28 -0.48
CA GLY A 97 8.65 21.92 -0.05
C GLY A 97 9.82 20.97 0.26
N ASN A 98 9.65 19.64 0.15
CA ASN A 98 10.80 18.74 0.19
C ASN A 98 11.73 19.04 -1.01
N PRO A 99 13.05 19.18 -0.79
CA PRO A 99 13.97 19.32 -1.91
C PRO A 99 13.84 18.08 -2.80
N PRO A 100 13.91 18.24 -4.14
CA PRO A 100 13.78 17.11 -5.05
C PRO A 100 14.75 16.00 -4.64
N LEU A 101 14.26 14.75 -4.62
CA LEU A 101 15.08 13.57 -4.33
C LEU A 101 16.40 13.69 -5.08
N ARG A 102 17.50 13.55 -4.35
CA ARG A 102 18.86 13.77 -4.88
C ARG A 102 18.99 13.02 -6.21
N LYS A 103 19.16 13.76 -7.32
CA LYS A 103 19.30 13.16 -8.65
C LYS A 103 20.30 12.01 -8.55
N ARG A 104 19.88 10.81 -8.94
CA ARG A 104 20.71 9.61 -8.90
C ARG A 104 22.04 9.98 -9.55
N ARG A 105 23.13 9.95 -8.77
CA ARG A 105 24.46 10.28 -9.30
C ARG A 105 24.80 9.18 -10.30
N ILE A 106 24.55 9.44 -11.58
CA ILE A 106 25.04 8.59 -12.66
C ILE A 106 26.55 8.74 -12.62
N VAL A 107 27.20 7.83 -11.90
CA VAL A 107 28.65 7.76 -11.89
C VAL A 107 29.04 7.44 -13.33
N ARG A 108 29.70 8.38 -14.03
CA ARG A 108 30.37 8.15 -15.31
C ARG A 108 31.55 7.20 -15.09
N ALA A 109 31.27 5.97 -14.64
CA ALA A 109 32.27 4.92 -14.47
C ALA A 109 32.74 4.38 -15.84
N GLY A 110 32.16 4.85 -16.95
CA GLY A 110 32.47 4.37 -18.30
C GLY A 110 33.92 4.56 -18.73
N ALA A 111 34.66 5.56 -18.26
CA ALA A 111 36.09 5.70 -18.64
C ALA A 111 36.96 4.65 -17.93
N LYS A 112 36.82 4.50 -16.61
CA LYS A 112 37.58 3.49 -15.84
C LYS A 112 37.17 2.06 -16.18
N LEU A 113 35.87 1.79 -16.41
CA LEU A 113 35.42 0.46 -16.86
C LEU A 113 35.92 0.12 -18.26
N ARG A 114 35.90 1.07 -19.22
CA ARG A 114 36.46 0.83 -20.57
C ARG A 114 37.98 0.61 -20.53
N ALA A 115 38.70 1.37 -19.73
CA ALA A 115 40.14 1.17 -19.54
C ALA A 115 40.45 -0.19 -18.92
N ARG A 116 39.67 -0.62 -17.92
CA ARG A 116 39.83 -1.97 -17.33
C ARG A 116 39.51 -3.08 -18.32
N ALA A 117 38.44 -2.93 -19.12
CA ALA A 117 38.05 -3.88 -20.15
C ALA A 117 39.13 -4.03 -21.24
N GLN A 118 39.75 -2.92 -21.66
CA GLN A 118 40.87 -2.92 -22.60
C GLN A 118 42.12 -3.58 -22.00
N ALA A 119 42.44 -3.29 -20.73
CA ALA A 119 43.57 -3.92 -20.05
C ALA A 119 43.39 -5.43 -19.85
N THR A 120 42.17 -5.90 -19.55
CA THR A 120 41.88 -7.34 -19.50
C THR A 120 41.90 -8.00 -20.88
N ALA A 121 41.48 -7.31 -21.94
CA ALA A 121 41.55 -7.85 -23.30
C ALA A 121 43.00 -7.99 -23.82
N ALA A 122 43.89 -7.07 -23.42
CA ALA A 122 45.31 -7.13 -23.78
C ALA A 122 46.11 -8.18 -22.99
N ALA A 123 45.62 -8.64 -21.84
CA ALA A 123 46.28 -9.65 -21.02
C ALA A 123 45.94 -11.10 -21.41
N VAL A 124 45.07 -11.30 -22.42
CA VAL A 124 44.59 -12.61 -22.90
C VAL A 124 45.17 -12.95 -24.30
N GLN A 125 46.14 -12.16 -24.78
CA GLN A 125 46.98 -12.47 -25.95
C GLN A 125 48.36 -12.94 -25.48
#